data_AF-A0A8R1TXH1-F1
#
_entry.id   AF-A0A8R1TXH1-F1
#
_cell.length_a   1.000
_cell.length_b   1.000
_cell.length_c   1.000
_cell.angle_alpha   90.00
_cell.angle_beta   90.00
_cell.angle_gamma   90.00
#
_symmetry.space_group_name_H-M   'P 1'
#
loop_
_entity.id
_entity.type
_entity.pdbx_description
1 polymer ?
#
loop_
_entity_poly.entity_id
_entity_poly.type
_entity_poly.pdbx_seq_one_letter_code
_entity_poly.pdbx_strand_id
1 'polypeptide(L)'
;MVDVSYESLLDVCVSAAMTSVRNMNYDHIGGLLDSNGEKKIDDIIDNISQVRTLPTEREMGLVQNKSLAEWNLSQEPKIEEAKKRLRNTYEEAVKVKEKVMELKEKLNSLSEERSLDTSSVLLQAAAQSADDESEAIADRYLNGEIEVDQFLKEFIEKKTLAHMRKIKSEKLLAFLRQQQYPQQQNFRSTPYPTKGGGLYPQPVDLLSSRQSFWH
;
A
#
# COMPACT_ATOMS: atom_id res chain seq x y z
N MET A 1 -23.88 20.69 -19.78
CA MET A 1 -23.60 21.40 -21.05
C MET A 1 -24.94 21.48 -21.71
N VAL A 2 -25.47 22.68 -21.91
CA VAL A 2 -26.82 22.82 -22.45
C VAL A 2 -26.75 22.30 -23.88
N ASP A 3 -27.22 21.09 -24.10
CA ASP A 3 -27.46 20.51 -25.42
C ASP A 3 -28.66 21.29 -25.99
N VAL A 4 -28.40 22.52 -26.44
CA VAL A 4 -29.33 23.24 -27.29
C VAL A 4 -29.38 22.41 -28.54
N SER A 5 -30.41 21.56 -28.64
CA SER A 5 -30.67 20.79 -29.85
C SER A 5 -30.59 21.76 -31.02
N TYR A 6 -29.81 21.40 -32.04
CA TYR A 6 -29.64 22.21 -33.24
C TYR A 6 -30.99 22.70 -33.80
N GLU A 7 -32.02 21.86 -33.69
CA GLU A 7 -33.41 22.18 -34.03
C GLU A 7 -33.95 23.41 -33.28
N SER A 8 -33.67 23.52 -31.98
CA SER A 8 -34.07 24.68 -31.18
C SER A 8 -33.34 25.96 -31.61
N LEU A 9 -32.09 25.86 -32.05
CA LEU A 9 -31.35 27.02 -32.55
C LEU A 9 -31.86 27.44 -33.92
N LEU A 10 -32.18 26.47 -34.78
CA LEU A 10 -32.76 26.70 -36.10
C LEU A 10 -34.12 27.41 -35.98
N ASP A 11 -35.01 26.94 -35.11
CA ASP A 11 -36.32 27.56 -34.87
C ASP A 11 -36.18 29.02 -34.40
N VAL A 12 -35.22 29.29 -33.52
CA VAL A 12 -34.92 30.65 -33.04
C VAL A 12 -34.44 31.55 -34.18
N CYS A 13 -33.54 31.05 -35.04
CA CYS A 13 -33.05 31.79 -36.19
C CYS A 13 -34.16 32.04 -37.22
N VAL A 14 -34.98 31.04 -37.55
CA VAL A 14 -36.11 31.19 -38.48
C VAL A 14 -37.11 32.22 -37.95
N SER A 15 -37.43 32.18 -36.66
CA SER A 15 -38.31 33.16 -36.02
C SER A 15 -37.75 34.59 -36.09
N ALA A 16 -36.44 34.75 -35.86
CA ALA A 16 -35.75 36.04 -35.99
C ALA A 16 -35.76 36.55 -37.45
N ALA A 17 -35.48 35.69 -38.42
CA ALA A 17 -35.54 36.01 -39.84
C ALA A 17 -36.93 36.48 -40.25
N MET A 18 -37.97 35.72 -39.89
CA MET A 18 -39.37 36.05 -40.18
C MET A 18 -39.80 37.36 -39.54
N THR A 19 -39.32 37.66 -38.32
CA THR A 19 -39.57 38.95 -37.67
C THR A 19 -38.93 40.10 -38.45
N SER A 20 -37.72 39.92 -38.97
CA SER A 20 -37.05 40.90 -39.83
C SER A 20 -37.85 41.15 -41.11
N VAL A 21 -38.26 40.09 -41.81
CA VAL A 21 -39.09 40.17 -43.03
C VAL A 21 -40.42 40.88 -42.75
N ARG A 22 -41.07 40.58 -41.61
CA ARG A 22 -42.34 41.21 -41.22
C ARG A 22 -42.24 42.73 -41.04
N ASN A 23 -41.07 43.22 -40.68
CA ASN A 23 -40.82 44.65 -40.44
C ASN A 23 -40.33 45.40 -41.70
N MET A 24 -40.17 44.71 -42.84
CA MET A 24 -39.76 45.34 -44.11
C MET A 24 -40.92 46.08 -44.78
N ASN A 25 -40.59 47.13 -45.54
CA ASN A 25 -41.59 47.83 -46.36
C ASN A 25 -41.93 47.03 -47.63
N TYR A 26 -43.00 47.45 -48.32
CA TYR A 26 -43.52 46.74 -49.49
C TYR A 26 -42.48 46.58 -50.62
N ASP A 27 -41.68 47.62 -50.88
CA ASP A 27 -40.65 47.59 -51.93
C ASP A 27 -39.53 46.59 -51.62
N HIS A 28 -39.11 46.51 -50.35
CA HIS A 28 -38.11 45.54 -49.92
C HIS A 28 -38.65 44.10 -49.98
N ILE A 29 -39.92 43.87 -49.63
CA ILE A 29 -40.57 42.55 -49.74
C ILE A 29 -40.72 42.14 -51.21
N GLY A 30 -41.16 43.04 -52.09
CA GLY A 30 -41.21 42.78 -53.54
C GLY A 30 -39.83 42.38 -54.06
N GLY A 31 -38.81 43.08 -53.57
CA GLY A 31 -37.43 42.77 -53.87
C GLY A 31 -36.90 41.43 -53.33
N LEU A 32 -37.59 40.76 -52.38
CA LEU A 32 -37.30 39.38 -51.96
C LEU A 32 -37.87 38.35 -52.95
N LEU A 33 -38.85 38.73 -53.76
CA LEU A 33 -39.48 37.86 -54.77
C LEU A 33 -38.83 37.98 -56.15
N ASP A 34 -37.98 38.99 -56.35
CA ASP A 34 -37.20 39.20 -57.56
C ASP A 34 -36.06 38.16 -57.70
N SER A 35 -35.39 38.14 -58.86
CA SER A 35 -34.27 37.23 -59.16
C SER A 35 -33.08 37.34 -58.20
N ASN A 36 -33.00 38.40 -57.39
CA ASN A 36 -31.97 38.60 -56.36
C ASN A 36 -32.49 38.31 -54.93
N GLY A 37 -33.68 37.70 -54.81
CA GLY A 37 -34.32 37.40 -53.54
C GLY A 37 -33.46 36.56 -52.61
N GLU A 38 -32.77 35.55 -53.15
CA GLU A 38 -31.87 34.68 -52.38
C GLU A 38 -30.77 35.46 -51.67
N LYS A 39 -30.09 36.39 -52.37
CA LYS A 39 -29.02 37.23 -51.75
C LYS A 39 -29.53 38.08 -50.61
N LYS A 40 -30.75 38.62 -50.72
CA LYS A 40 -31.36 39.41 -49.65
C LYS A 40 -31.77 38.54 -48.47
N ILE A 41 -32.18 37.30 -48.71
CA ILE A 41 -32.43 36.33 -47.64
C ILE A 41 -31.12 35.98 -46.94
N ASP A 42 -30.04 35.74 -47.68
CA ASP A 42 -28.70 35.54 -47.10
C ASP A 42 -28.28 36.74 -46.24
N ASP A 43 -28.49 37.97 -46.73
CA ASP A 43 -28.22 39.18 -45.94
C ASP A 43 -29.06 39.22 -44.63
N ILE A 44 -30.32 38.78 -44.66
CA ILE A 44 -31.15 38.68 -43.45
C ILE A 44 -30.56 37.66 -42.49
N ILE A 45 -30.19 36.47 -42.99
CA ILE A 45 -29.61 35.37 -42.19
C ILE A 45 -28.30 35.80 -41.55
N ASP A 46 -27.41 36.42 -42.33
CA ASP A 46 -26.11 36.93 -41.87
C ASP A 46 -26.25 38.05 -40.84
N ASN A 47 -27.40 38.71 -40.76
CA ASN A 47 -27.68 39.74 -39.75
C ASN A 47 -28.36 39.21 -38.47
N ILE A 48 -28.77 37.94 -38.43
CA ILE A 48 -29.31 37.31 -37.22
C ILE A 48 -28.19 37.19 -36.19
N SER A 49 -28.42 37.70 -34.97
CA SER A 49 -27.41 37.73 -33.91
C SER A 49 -26.79 36.37 -33.62
N GLN A 50 -27.61 35.32 -33.60
CA GLN A 50 -27.22 33.94 -33.33
C GLN A 50 -26.27 33.43 -34.41
N VAL A 51 -26.59 33.68 -35.69
CA VAL A 51 -25.72 33.29 -36.82
C VAL A 51 -24.38 34.04 -36.75
N ARG A 52 -24.40 35.31 -36.36
CA ARG A 52 -23.19 36.14 -36.23
C ARG A 52 -22.27 35.72 -35.08
N THR A 53 -22.81 35.20 -33.98
CA THR A 53 -21.98 34.78 -32.83
C THR A 53 -21.40 33.39 -33.01
N LEU A 54 -22.03 32.52 -33.79
CA LEU A 54 -21.59 31.13 -34.01
C LEU A 54 -20.11 30.99 -34.42
N PRO A 55 -19.55 31.76 -35.37
CA PRO A 55 -18.12 31.67 -35.69
C PRO A 55 -17.21 31.97 -34.50
N THR A 56 -17.57 32.95 -33.67
CA THR A 56 -16.81 33.32 -32.47
C THR A 56 -16.92 32.26 -31.38
N GLU A 57 -18.12 31.72 -31.16
CA GLU A 57 -18.35 30.62 -30.21
C GLU A 57 -17.58 29.36 -30.62
N ARG A 58 -17.61 29.01 -31.91
CA ARG A 58 -16.83 27.92 -32.48
C ARG A 58 -15.33 28.13 -32.24
N GLU A 59 -14.82 29.33 -32.55
CA GLU A 59 -13.41 29.64 -32.36
C GLU A 59 -13.01 29.57 -30.88
N MET A 60 -13.83 30.09 -29.98
CA MET A 60 -13.62 29.99 -28.55
C MET A 60 -13.59 28.52 -28.09
N GLY A 61 -14.51 27.68 -28.57
CA GLY A 61 -14.54 26.25 -28.28
C GLY A 61 -13.29 25.51 -28.80
N LEU A 62 -12.82 25.86 -30.00
CA LEU A 62 -11.58 25.32 -30.56
C LEU A 62 -10.35 25.72 -29.74
N VAL A 63 -10.25 26.99 -29.34
CA VAL A 63 -9.16 27.48 -28.48
C VAL A 63 -9.17 26.77 -27.13
N GLN A 64 -10.34 26.65 -26.49
CA GLN A 64 -10.48 25.95 -25.21
C GLN A 64 -10.10 24.46 -25.33
N ASN A 65 -10.59 23.77 -26.37
CA ASN A 65 -10.25 22.38 -26.62
C ASN A 65 -8.75 22.20 -26.85
N LYS A 66 -8.14 23.08 -27.66
CA LYS A 66 -6.70 23.07 -27.91
C LYS A 66 -5.91 23.28 -26.63
N SER A 67 -6.26 24.26 -25.80
CA SER A 67 -5.58 24.49 -24.52
C SER A 67 -5.73 23.30 -23.57
N LEU A 68 -6.89 22.65 -23.51
CA LEU A 68 -7.10 21.43 -22.73
C LEU A 68 -6.27 20.26 -23.25
N ALA A 69 -6.20 20.07 -24.57
CA ALA A 69 -5.40 19.04 -25.20
C ALA A 69 -3.90 19.25 -24.93
N GLU A 70 -3.40 20.49 -25.09
CA GLU A 70 -2.02 20.85 -24.78
C GLU A 70 -1.70 20.65 -23.30
N TRP A 71 -2.62 21.03 -22.40
CA TRP A 71 -2.44 20.79 -20.97
C TRP A 71 -2.41 19.29 -20.66
N ASN A 72 -3.33 18.49 -21.20
CA ASN A 72 -3.35 17.03 -21.02
C ASN A 72 -2.05 16.39 -21.48
N LEU A 73 -1.56 16.75 -22.68
CA LEU A 73 -0.28 16.29 -23.21
C LEU A 73 0.90 16.71 -22.32
N SER A 74 0.84 17.91 -21.72
CA SER A 74 1.87 18.37 -20.77
C SER A 74 1.88 17.60 -19.45
N GLN A 75 0.75 17.03 -19.03
CA GLN A 75 0.65 16.23 -17.81
C GLN A 75 1.08 14.78 -18.01
N GLU A 76 0.89 14.22 -19.20
CA GLU A 76 1.25 12.84 -19.54
C GLU A 76 2.67 12.44 -19.09
N PRO A 77 3.75 13.18 -19.40
CA PRO A 77 5.10 12.80 -18.97
C PRO A 77 5.27 12.80 -17.45
N LYS A 78 4.60 13.71 -16.73
CA LYS A 78 4.66 13.78 -15.26
C LYS A 78 3.97 12.58 -14.62
N ILE A 79 2.82 12.20 -15.17
CA ILE A 79 2.07 11.02 -14.72
C ILE A 79 2.89 9.76 -15.01
N GLU A 80 3.50 9.65 -16.18
CA GLU A 80 4.29 8.47 -16.53
C GLU A 80 5.56 8.36 -15.68
N GLU A 81 6.22 9.47 -15.39
CA GLU A 81 7.35 9.49 -14.45
C GLU A 81 6.91 9.09 -13.02
N ALA A 82 5.78 9.61 -12.55
CA ALA A 82 5.22 9.24 -11.25
C ALA A 82 4.87 7.75 -11.17
N LYS A 83 4.24 7.19 -12.22
CA LYS A 83 3.96 5.75 -12.33
C LYS A 83 5.23 4.92 -12.30
N LYS A 84 6.27 5.32 -13.04
CA LYS A 84 7.56 4.65 -13.06
C LYS A 84 8.23 4.66 -11.69
N ARG A 85 8.25 5.81 -11.00
CA ARG A 85 8.78 5.93 -9.64
C ARG A 85 8.04 5.01 -8.67
N LEU A 86 6.71 5.04 -8.69
CA LEU A 86 5.89 4.18 -7.84
C LEU A 86 6.21 2.70 -8.06
N ARG A 87 6.25 2.25 -9.32
CA ARG A 87 6.60 0.87 -9.66
C ARG A 87 7.97 0.48 -9.10
N ASN A 88 9.00 1.30 -9.33
CA ASN A 88 10.35 1.02 -8.85
C ASN A 88 10.39 0.90 -7.31
N THR A 89 9.80 1.87 -6.61
CA THR A 89 9.78 1.86 -5.13
C THR A 89 9.00 0.66 -4.57
N TYR A 90 7.93 0.25 -5.24
CA TYR A 90 7.17 -0.93 -4.87
C TYR A 90 7.99 -2.22 -5.07
N GLU A 91 8.66 -2.36 -6.21
CA GLU A 91 9.54 -3.51 -6.47
C GLU A 91 10.68 -3.61 -5.46
N GLU A 92 11.30 -2.49 -5.08
CA GLU A 92 12.30 -2.45 -4.02
C GLU A 92 11.73 -2.87 -2.65
N ALA A 93 10.55 -2.36 -2.29
CA ALA A 93 9.88 -2.73 -1.04
C ALA A 93 9.55 -4.23 -0.98
N VAL A 94 9.10 -4.82 -2.09
CA VAL A 94 8.86 -6.27 -2.19
C VAL A 94 10.15 -7.06 -1.97
N LYS A 95 11.25 -6.69 -2.65
CA LYS A 95 12.55 -7.35 -2.46
C LYS A 95 13.05 -7.28 -1.02
N VAL A 96 12.92 -6.11 -0.38
CA VAL A 96 13.31 -5.94 1.02
C VAL A 96 12.44 -6.80 1.93
N LYS A 97 11.12 -6.84 1.70
CA LYS A 97 10.20 -7.69 2.45
C LYS A 97 10.57 -9.16 2.34
N GLU A 98 10.82 -9.66 1.13
CA GLU A 98 11.25 -11.03 0.89
C GLU A 98 12.54 -11.33 1.65
N LYS A 99 13.52 -10.41 1.61
CA LYS A 99 14.78 -10.60 2.34
C LYS A 99 14.59 -10.64 3.86
N VAL A 100 13.71 -9.80 4.39
CA VAL A 100 13.37 -9.81 5.82
C VAL A 100 12.67 -11.10 6.21
N MET A 101 11.77 -11.62 5.38
CA MET A 101 11.10 -12.90 5.62
C MET A 101 12.11 -14.06 5.63
N GLU A 102 13.02 -14.12 4.65
CA GLU A 102 14.09 -15.11 4.59
C GLU A 102 14.98 -15.07 5.85
N LEU A 103 15.39 -13.87 6.28
CA LEU A 103 16.20 -13.68 7.48
C LEU A 103 15.44 -14.08 8.75
N LYS A 104 14.13 -13.79 8.81
CA LYS A 104 13.28 -14.19 9.93
C LYS A 104 13.13 -15.71 10.00
N GLU A 105 12.96 -16.39 8.88
CA GLU A 105 12.91 -17.86 8.85
C GLU A 105 14.23 -18.48 9.31
N LYS A 106 15.38 -17.95 8.86
CA LYS A 106 16.70 -18.40 9.34
C LYS A 106 16.90 -18.12 10.84
N LEU A 107 16.42 -16.98 11.33
CA LEU A 107 16.48 -16.66 12.75
C LEU A 107 15.61 -17.63 13.55
N ASN A 108 14.40 -17.93 13.08
CA ASN A 108 13.50 -18.86 13.73
C ASN A 108 14.11 -20.26 13.79
N SER A 109 14.64 -20.79 12.69
CA SER A 109 15.25 -22.12 12.67
C SER A 109 16.46 -22.21 13.61
N LEU A 110 17.33 -21.20 13.62
CA LEU A 110 18.47 -21.15 14.53
C LEU A 110 18.02 -20.99 15.99
N SER A 111 16.93 -20.26 16.23
CA SER A 111 16.35 -20.08 17.57
C SER A 111 15.68 -21.35 18.08
N GLU A 112 15.11 -22.19 17.21
CA GLU A 112 14.54 -23.49 17.57
C GLU A 112 15.65 -24.50 17.89
N GLU A 113 16.69 -24.57 17.05
CA GLU A 113 17.87 -25.44 17.27
C GLU A 113 18.60 -25.05 18.56
N ARG A 114 18.79 -23.74 18.78
CA ARG A 114 19.41 -23.20 20.00
C ARG A 114 18.39 -22.84 21.07
N SER A 115 17.15 -23.34 20.97
CA SER A 115 16.17 -23.05 21.99
C SER A 115 16.71 -23.57 23.33
N LEU A 116 16.55 -22.75 24.37
CA LEU A 116 17.04 -23.10 25.69
C LEU A 116 16.34 -24.37 26.20
N ASP A 117 15.14 -24.67 25.68
CA ASP A 117 14.45 -25.94 25.88
C ASP A 117 15.23 -27.12 25.28
N THR A 118 15.63 -27.06 24.00
CA THR A 118 16.50 -28.09 23.38
C THR A 118 17.80 -28.24 24.16
N SER A 119 18.40 -27.13 24.57
CA SER A 119 19.64 -27.14 25.38
C SER A 119 19.44 -27.83 26.73
N SER A 120 18.31 -27.62 27.40
CA SER A 120 17.98 -28.30 28.66
C SER A 120 17.77 -29.81 28.45
N VAL A 121 17.05 -30.22 27.40
CA VAL A 121 16.84 -31.64 27.09
C VAL A 121 18.17 -32.35 26.83
N LEU A 122 19.06 -31.74 26.04
CA LEU A 122 20.40 -32.28 25.79
C LEU A 122 21.24 -32.37 27.07
N LEU A 123 21.17 -31.35 27.94
CA LEU A 123 21.83 -31.37 29.25
C LEU A 123 21.29 -32.48 30.16
N GLN A 124 19.97 -32.73 30.13
CA GLN A 124 19.34 -33.79 30.88
C GLN A 124 19.77 -35.18 30.38
N ALA A 125 19.82 -35.39 29.07
CA ALA A 125 20.31 -36.62 28.47
C ALA A 125 21.79 -36.85 28.81
N ALA A 126 22.62 -35.81 28.74
CA ALA A 126 24.03 -35.89 29.13
C ALA A 126 24.24 -36.07 30.65
N ALA A 127 23.29 -35.65 31.48
CA ALA A 127 23.30 -35.94 32.91
C ALA A 127 22.99 -37.42 33.15
N GLN A 128 21.97 -37.97 32.50
CA GLN A 128 21.60 -39.38 32.60
C GLN A 128 22.73 -40.30 32.13
N SER A 129 23.32 -40.01 30.96
CA SER A 129 24.46 -40.78 30.44
C SER A 129 25.66 -40.79 31.40
N ALA A 130 25.93 -39.67 32.09
CA ALA A 130 26.99 -39.63 33.09
C ALA A 130 26.64 -40.40 34.38
N ASP A 131 25.35 -40.47 34.72
CA ASP A 131 24.85 -41.25 35.86
C ASP A 131 24.92 -42.75 35.56
N ASP A 132 24.51 -43.17 34.35
CA ASP A 132 24.62 -44.55 33.89
C ASP A 132 26.09 -45.02 33.86
N GLU A 133 27.02 -44.16 33.40
CA GLU A 133 28.46 -44.44 33.46
C GLU A 133 28.98 -44.57 34.90
N SER A 134 28.45 -43.76 35.84
CA SER A 134 28.83 -43.90 37.25
C SER A 134 28.31 -45.20 37.86
N GLU A 135 27.15 -45.67 37.42
CA GLU A 135 26.57 -46.94 37.87
C GLU A 135 27.34 -48.13 37.29
N ALA A 136 27.79 -48.05 36.03
CA ALA A 136 28.69 -49.04 35.46
C ALA A 136 30.02 -49.12 36.23
N ILE A 137 30.57 -47.99 36.70
CA ILE A 137 31.76 -47.99 37.56
C ILE A 137 31.48 -48.68 38.90
N ALA A 138 30.30 -48.46 39.49
CA ALA A 138 29.88 -49.13 40.72
C ALA A 138 29.74 -50.66 40.52
N ASP A 139 29.15 -51.09 39.41
CA ASP A 139 29.01 -52.52 39.09
C ASP A 139 30.37 -53.21 38.95
N ARG A 140 31.33 -52.59 38.24
CA ARG A 140 32.70 -53.12 38.15
C ARG A 140 33.36 -53.29 39.52
N TYR A 141 33.14 -52.35 40.44
CA TYR A 141 33.67 -52.45 41.80
C TYR A 141 33.03 -53.61 42.56
N LEU A 142 31.71 -53.76 42.48
CA LEU A 142 30.98 -54.86 43.14
C LEU A 142 31.35 -56.24 42.59
N ASN A 143 31.72 -56.31 41.31
CA ASN A 143 32.24 -57.52 40.67
C ASN A 143 33.72 -57.80 41.01
N GLY A 144 34.39 -56.91 41.75
CA GLY A 144 35.80 -57.02 42.08
C GLY A 144 36.76 -56.76 40.91
N GLU A 145 36.31 -56.09 39.85
CA GLU A 145 37.13 -55.76 38.67
C GLU A 145 38.05 -54.57 38.91
N ILE A 146 37.71 -53.70 39.87
CA ILE A 146 38.50 -52.52 40.24
C ILE A 146 38.68 -52.41 41.75
N GLU A 147 39.79 -51.82 42.17
CA GLU A 147 40.12 -51.59 43.58
C GLU A 147 39.37 -50.38 44.15
N VAL A 148 39.29 -50.30 45.48
CA VAL A 148 38.53 -49.25 46.19
C VAL A 148 39.01 -47.84 45.85
N ASP A 149 40.33 -47.62 45.72
CA ASP A 149 40.89 -46.29 45.42
C ASP A 149 40.56 -45.85 43.99
N GLN A 150 40.57 -46.78 43.04
CA GLN A 150 40.16 -46.51 41.65
C GLN A 150 38.67 -46.25 41.56
N PHE A 151 37.85 -47.06 42.24
CA PHE A 151 36.40 -46.86 42.33
C PHE A 151 36.08 -45.46 42.86
N LEU A 152 36.62 -45.08 44.02
CA LEU A 152 36.33 -43.78 44.64
C LEU A 152 36.69 -42.62 43.70
N LYS A 153 37.83 -42.69 43.02
CA LYS A 153 38.25 -41.65 42.09
C LYS A 153 37.30 -41.52 40.90
N GLU A 154 37.04 -42.60 40.18
CA GLU A 154 36.21 -42.58 38.96
C GLU A 154 34.74 -42.31 39.27
N PHE A 155 34.20 -42.92 40.33
CA PHE A 155 32.79 -42.75 40.72
C PHE A 155 32.50 -41.32 41.17
N ILE A 156 33.33 -40.74 42.04
CA ILE A 156 33.14 -39.36 42.50
C ILE A 156 33.21 -38.40 41.32
N GLU A 157 34.15 -38.59 40.38
CA GLU A 157 34.27 -37.76 39.19
C GLU A 157 32.99 -37.80 38.34
N LYS A 158 32.51 -39.01 37.98
CA LYS A 158 31.33 -39.17 37.14
C LYS A 158 30.03 -38.75 37.84
N LYS A 159 29.84 -39.12 39.10
CA LYS A 159 28.65 -38.73 39.87
C LYS A 159 28.59 -37.21 40.08
N THR A 160 29.73 -36.56 40.32
CA THR A 160 29.81 -35.09 40.38
C THR A 160 29.44 -34.45 39.05
N LEU A 161 29.93 -34.99 37.93
CA LEU A 161 29.58 -34.50 36.59
C LEU A 161 28.08 -34.64 36.30
N ALA A 162 27.48 -35.79 36.64
CA ALA A 162 26.05 -36.04 36.49
C ALA A 162 25.20 -35.03 37.28
N HIS A 163 25.52 -34.82 38.57
CA HIS A 163 24.83 -33.83 39.41
C HIS A 163 25.00 -32.41 38.89
N MET A 164 26.19 -32.01 38.46
CA MET A 164 26.43 -30.69 37.89
C MET A 164 25.62 -30.43 36.62
N ARG A 165 25.51 -31.42 35.73
CA ARG A 165 24.69 -31.33 34.52
C ARG A 165 23.20 -31.25 34.84
N LYS A 166 22.73 -32.07 35.79
CA LYS A 166 21.33 -32.05 36.26
C LYS A 166 20.94 -30.68 36.83
N ILE A 167 21.76 -30.14 37.74
CA ILE A 167 21.50 -28.82 38.34
C ILE A 167 21.50 -27.73 37.27
N LYS A 168 22.46 -27.75 36.33
CA LYS A 168 22.49 -26.79 35.23
C LYS A 168 21.23 -26.86 34.35
N SER A 169 20.74 -28.05 34.05
CA SER A 169 19.46 -28.26 33.34
C SER A 169 18.27 -27.65 34.10
N GLU A 170 18.15 -27.97 35.39
CA GLU A 170 17.06 -27.47 36.25
C GLU A 170 17.09 -25.94 36.38
N LYS A 171 18.28 -25.35 36.53
CA LYS A 171 18.46 -23.90 36.59
C LYS A 171 18.10 -23.24 35.26
N LEU A 172 18.45 -23.84 34.13
CA LEU A 172 18.09 -23.34 32.80
C LEU A 172 16.56 -23.28 32.63
N LEU A 173 15.85 -24.34 33.01
CA LEU A 173 14.38 -24.39 32.98
C LEU A 173 13.74 -23.40 33.95
N ALA A 174 14.37 -23.15 35.10
CA ALA A 174 13.90 -22.13 36.04
C ALA A 174 14.00 -20.72 35.45
N PHE A 175 15.12 -20.39 34.79
CA PHE A 175 15.27 -19.10 34.10
C PHE A 175 14.28 -18.94 32.95
N LEU A 176 14.04 -19.99 32.17
CA LEU A 176 13.05 -20.00 31.09
C LEU A 176 11.63 -19.71 31.60
N ARG A 177 11.19 -20.40 32.66
CA ARG A 177 9.89 -20.13 33.28
C ARG A 177 9.81 -18.70 33.80
N GLN A 178 10.89 -18.17 34.37
CA GLN A 178 10.91 -16.79 34.85
C GLN A 178 10.80 -15.76 33.70
N GLN A 179 11.34 -16.04 32.51
CA GLN A 179 11.18 -15.13 31.36
C GLN A 179 9.79 -15.18 30.73
N GLN A 180 9.12 -16.35 30.75
CA GLN A 180 7.75 -16.48 30.24
C GLN A 180 6.72 -15.71 31.08
N TYR A 181 7.04 -15.41 32.34
CA TYR A 181 6.28 -14.50 33.17
C TYR A 181 7.08 -13.20 33.33
N PRO A 182 6.88 -12.18 32.46
CA PRO A 182 7.30 -10.84 32.83
C PRO A 182 6.55 -10.49 34.11
N GLN A 183 7.25 -10.54 35.24
CA GLN A 183 6.84 -9.84 36.44
C GLN A 183 6.41 -8.46 35.97
N GLN A 184 5.14 -8.13 36.17
CA GLN A 184 4.62 -6.79 35.96
C GLN A 184 5.37 -5.88 36.93
N GLN A 185 6.57 -5.47 36.52
CA GLN A 185 7.21 -4.33 37.12
C GLN A 185 6.35 -3.15 36.72
N ASN A 186 5.57 -2.72 37.70
CA ASN A 186 5.01 -1.38 37.86
C ASN A 186 6.09 -0.33 37.57
N PHE A 187 6.41 -0.11 36.30
CA PHE A 187 6.99 1.14 35.85
C PHE A 187 5.85 2.14 35.76
N ARG A 188 5.68 2.81 36.89
CA ARG A 188 5.11 4.14 37.02
C ARG A 188 5.33 4.96 35.74
N SER A 189 4.22 5.34 35.11
CA SER A 189 3.99 6.63 34.47
C SER A 189 5.13 7.16 33.58
N THR A 190 5.10 6.79 32.30
CA THR A 190 5.66 7.63 31.23
C THR A 190 4.54 8.51 30.64
N PRO A 191 4.65 9.84 30.70
CA PRO A 191 3.71 10.74 30.02
C PRO A 191 4.17 10.88 28.56
N TYR A 192 3.67 10.03 27.67
CA TYR A 192 3.72 10.31 26.25
C TYR A 192 2.39 10.89 25.80
N PRO A 193 2.39 11.98 24.99
CA PRO A 193 1.17 12.61 24.54
C PRO A 193 0.48 11.66 23.57
N THR A 194 -0.68 11.15 23.97
CA THR A 194 -1.62 10.54 23.05
C THR A 194 -2.13 11.65 22.12
N LYS A 195 -1.47 11.81 20.98
CA LYS A 195 -2.03 12.47 19.80
C LYS A 195 -2.04 11.44 18.69
N GLY A 196 -3.23 10.92 18.42
CA GLY A 196 -3.67 10.37 17.12
C GLY A 196 -2.91 9.14 16.62
N GLY A 197 -3.54 7.98 16.72
CA GLY A 197 -3.01 6.72 16.20
C GLY A 197 -2.83 6.67 14.68
N GLY A 198 -2.05 5.67 14.27
CA GLY A 198 -2.00 5.17 12.89
C GLY A 198 -0.59 5.10 12.28
N LEU A 199 0.19 4.07 12.63
CA LEU A 199 1.42 3.66 11.94
C LEU A 199 1.14 2.86 10.64
N TYR A 200 -0.01 3.09 10.02
CA TYR A 200 -0.35 2.55 8.71
C TYR A 200 -0.64 3.73 7.78
N PRO A 201 -0.07 3.77 6.56
CA PRO A 201 -0.59 4.63 5.53
C PRO A 201 -2.03 4.19 5.25
N GLN A 202 -2.99 4.97 5.76
CA GLN A 202 -4.39 4.86 5.37
C GLN A 202 -4.47 5.08 3.86
N PRO A 203 -5.29 4.29 3.12
CA PRO A 203 -5.58 4.64 1.75
C PRO A 203 -6.26 6.01 1.78
N VAL A 204 -5.70 6.96 1.02
CA VAL A 204 -6.38 8.21 0.76
C VAL A 204 -7.68 7.88 0.04
N ASP A 205 -8.79 7.98 0.75
CA ASP A 205 -10.12 7.99 0.14
C ASP A 205 -10.20 9.24 -0.77
N LEU A 206 -9.84 9.04 -2.03
CA LEU A 206 -10.08 9.98 -3.14
C LEU A 206 -11.58 9.96 -3.46
N LEU A 207 -12.39 10.44 -2.52
CA LEU A 207 -13.83 10.64 -2.65
C LEU A 207 -14.21 12.06 -2.21
N SER A 208 -13.48 13.08 -2.70
CA SER A 208 -13.97 14.46 -2.77
C SER A 208 -13.07 15.34 -3.67
N SER A 209 -13.13 15.08 -4.98
CA SER A 209 -12.99 16.07 -6.06
C SER A 209 -12.91 15.32 -7.39
N ARG A 210 -14.00 14.66 -7.77
CA ARG A 210 -14.28 14.50 -9.20
C ARG A 210 -14.76 15.86 -9.68
N GLN A 211 -13.81 16.71 -10.07
CA GLN A 211 -14.13 17.75 -11.04
C GLN A 211 -14.39 17.02 -12.36
N SER A 212 -15.67 16.75 -12.59
CA SER A 212 -16.19 16.30 -13.87
C SER A 212 -16.01 17.44 -14.87
N PHE A 213 -14.88 17.45 -15.58
CA PHE A 213 -14.68 18.28 -16.77
C PHE A 213 -15.44 17.69 -17.96
N TRP A 214 -16.74 17.47 -17.84
CA TRP A 214 -17.65 17.12 -18.95
C TRP A 214 -19.09 17.49 -18.57
N HIS A 215 -19.35 18.78 -18.40
CA HIS A 215 -20.66 19.44 -18.41
C HIS A 215 -20.45 20.84 -18.99
#